data_AF-A0A929V5W7-F1
#
_entry.id   AF-A0A929V5W7-F1
#
_cell.length_a   1.000
_cell.length_b   1.000
_cell.length_c   1.000
_cell.angle_alpha   90.00
_cell.angle_beta   90.00
_cell.angle_gamma   90.00
#
_symmetry.space_group_name_H-M   'P 1'
#
loop_
_entity.id
_entity.type
_entity.pdbx_description
1 polymer ?
#
loop_
_entity_poly.entity_id
_entity_poly.type
_entity_poly.pdbx_seq_one_letter_code
_entity_poly.pdbx_strand_id
1 'polypeptide(L)'
;MNESLSQVAKQGRNNVAEQNSWGKISQEVGEFGKARKPKAETITVRERSMSEIYHEMESPLTDELIQDAITARIKSAEDRTMCPGGAGDKIYSMLTKGETSDTDINTASKAQFHEKLFNTWRKNLENITEDEYREMLSTGAVKQDFWTMRNYILSYPQAKYVGHLKTFAEKNGRNDLSDSINKYCYDYISNTGGGVWEYITSYGLNGCKKRDVDGKHIGHRFYLNVPKSDLYDVTMSLVDEYQDQDVPFEFKFDDSNVGRSDSITIYCETDKLKDNLRVLESARDKKPDLFGKVGKPPKATGKIDGWIGYGSEPQETGKESYNTLRSKALWKGVTDSAIDWVKSHKDDQVELNGRKRSLREFICQKVVYDRQQNIHGDRKIEDPNKLWQDMLSNFNQALVDIRKNSIDEKTLQKTLSDTKIGLIWKVHNSDLANSITRLIPYMMNSNRDFAKKVKANVVVSCKELGIDANKFCFDNWTVQEMAQFAKTKERNNEQ
;
A
#
# COMPACT_ATOMS: atom_id res chain seq x y z
N MET A 1 64.45 0.15 61.80
CA MET A 1 63.66 -0.48 60.71
C MET A 1 62.56 0.49 60.30
N ASN A 2 62.89 1.78 60.22
CA ASN A 2 63.35 2.56 59.07
C ASN A 2 62.16 2.92 58.17
N GLU A 3 61.33 3.88 58.58
CA GLU A 3 61.57 5.35 58.45
C GLU A 3 61.65 5.73 56.96
N SER A 4 61.06 6.79 56.43
CA SER A 4 60.29 7.94 56.92
C SER A 4 60.10 8.84 55.68
N LEU A 5 59.32 9.92 55.80
CA LEU A 5 59.39 11.15 54.97
C LEU A 5 58.88 11.02 53.51
N SER A 6 57.73 11.58 53.11
CA SER A 6 57.19 12.94 53.31
C SER A 6 58.21 14.04 52.99
N GLN A 7 57.77 14.98 52.13
CA GLN A 7 58.49 16.16 51.61
C GLN A 7 59.25 15.82 50.32
N VAL A 8 58.94 16.43 49.18
CA VAL A 8 59.17 17.85 48.90
C VAL A 8 58.22 18.37 47.80
N ALA A 9 57.60 19.53 48.08
CA ALA A 9 57.20 20.66 47.22
C ALA A 9 56.32 20.41 45.97
N LYS A 10 55.07 20.90 45.89
CA LYS A 10 54.68 22.32 45.69
C LYS A 10 55.61 23.09 44.72
N GLN A 11 55.32 23.03 43.42
CA GLN A 11 55.53 24.06 42.38
C GLN A 11 55.07 23.43 41.04
N GLY A 12 54.21 24.01 40.20
CA GLY A 12 53.50 25.26 40.21
C GLY A 12 52.23 25.13 39.35
N ARG A 13 51.29 26.03 39.62
CA ARG A 13 50.15 26.31 38.73
C ARG A 13 50.66 26.98 37.45
N ASN A 14 49.87 26.82 36.39
CA ASN A 14 49.77 27.62 35.17
C ASN A 14 50.57 27.19 33.94
N ASN A 15 49.84 27.29 32.83
CA ASN A 15 50.26 27.36 31.43
C ASN A 15 50.68 26.07 30.74
N VAL A 16 49.72 25.42 30.08
CA VAL A 16 49.93 25.02 28.68
C VAL A 16 48.67 25.39 27.91
N ALA A 17 48.78 26.52 27.20
CA ALA A 17 47.83 26.96 26.21
C ALA A 17 47.79 25.96 25.05
N GLU A 18 46.60 25.79 24.50
CA GLU A 18 46.30 25.11 23.25
C GLU A 18 47.24 25.57 22.14
N GLN A 19 48.06 24.65 21.65
CA GLN A 19 48.51 24.63 20.28
C GLN A 19 48.45 23.19 19.80
N ASN A 20 47.31 22.80 19.24
CA ASN A 20 47.28 21.71 18.28
C ASN A 20 46.73 22.24 16.95
N SER A 21 47.69 22.44 16.06
CA SER A 21 47.55 22.90 14.68
C SER A 21 46.77 21.88 13.85
N TRP A 22 45.45 22.02 13.79
CA TRP A 22 44.62 21.40 12.73
C TRP A 22 43.56 22.36 12.16
N GLY A 23 43.65 23.64 12.51
CA GLY A 23 42.91 24.71 11.82
C GLY A 23 43.59 25.10 10.51
N LYS A 24 43.56 24.23 9.48
CA LYS A 24 43.73 24.58 8.05
C LYS A 24 43.58 23.41 7.08
N ILE A 25 42.60 22.53 7.27
CA ILE A 25 42.06 21.69 6.17
C ILE A 25 40.55 21.56 6.38
N SER A 26 39.82 22.66 6.21
CA SER A 26 38.34 22.66 6.26
C SER A 26 37.72 23.56 5.19
N GLN A 27 38.42 23.73 4.06
CA GLN A 27 37.92 24.52 2.93
C GLN A 27 37.98 23.81 1.57
N GLU A 28 38.15 22.49 1.57
CA GLU A 28 37.97 21.65 0.38
C GLU A 28 37.25 20.36 0.77
N VAL A 29 35.97 20.46 1.12
CA VAL A 29 35.06 19.30 1.10
C VAL A 29 34.20 19.45 -0.15
N GLY A 30 34.86 19.30 -1.30
CA GLY A 30 34.18 18.90 -2.52
C GLY A 30 33.69 17.47 -2.36
N GLU A 31 32.53 17.19 -2.93
CA GLU A 31 31.87 15.90 -3.06
C GLU A 31 32.84 14.70 -3.02
N PHE A 32 32.97 14.02 -1.88
CA PHE A 32 33.82 12.83 -1.78
C PHE A 32 33.04 11.60 -2.25
N GLY A 33 33.45 11.13 -3.42
CA GLY A 33 32.86 10.03 -4.16
C GLY A 33 32.88 8.70 -3.42
N LYS A 34 31.72 8.05 -3.41
CA LYS A 34 31.60 6.60 -3.27
C LYS A 34 32.52 5.93 -4.31
N ALA A 35 33.31 4.95 -3.88
CA ALA A 35 34.06 4.09 -4.79
C ALA A 35 33.11 3.42 -5.78
N ARG A 36 33.02 3.96 -7.01
CA ARG A 36 32.24 3.37 -8.11
C ARG A 36 32.91 2.07 -8.53
N LYS A 37 32.21 0.95 -8.35
CA LYS A 37 32.52 -0.28 -9.11
C LYS A 37 32.46 0.04 -10.61
N PRO A 38 33.29 -0.61 -11.45
CA PRO A 38 33.20 -0.44 -12.90
C PRO A 38 31.78 -0.78 -13.37
N LYS A 39 31.16 0.14 -14.12
CA LYS A 39 29.83 -0.04 -14.71
C LYS A 39 29.84 -1.34 -15.53
N ALA A 40 28.97 -2.29 -15.17
CA ALA A 40 28.61 -3.38 -16.06
C ALA A 40 28.06 -2.81 -17.38
N GLU A 41 28.29 -3.51 -18.49
CA GLU A 41 27.85 -3.10 -19.82
C GLU A 41 26.38 -2.64 -19.81
N THR A 42 26.19 -1.38 -20.19
CA THR A 42 24.88 -0.72 -20.11
C THR A 42 23.94 -1.36 -21.14
N ILE A 43 23.00 -2.18 -20.68
CA ILE A 43 21.78 -2.46 -21.45
C ILE A 43 21.12 -1.10 -21.71
N THR A 44 20.93 -0.75 -22.98
CA THR A 44 20.36 0.54 -23.40
C THR A 44 18.85 0.53 -23.20
N VAL A 45 18.42 0.63 -21.93
CA VAL A 45 17.02 0.90 -21.61
C VAL A 45 16.72 2.35 -22.00
N ARG A 46 15.68 2.57 -22.81
CA ARG A 46 15.25 3.91 -23.24
C ARG A 46 14.94 4.78 -22.01
N GLU A 47 15.58 5.94 -21.91
CA GLU A 47 15.21 6.93 -20.90
C GLU A 47 13.83 7.52 -21.22
N ARG A 48 12.93 7.48 -20.24
CA ARG A 48 11.62 8.18 -20.30
C ARG A 48 11.68 9.47 -19.50
N SER A 49 10.88 10.46 -19.87
CA SER A 49 10.53 11.62 -19.04
C SER A 49 9.35 11.30 -18.12
N MET A 50 9.10 12.14 -17.11
CA MET A 50 7.91 11.96 -16.25
C MET A 50 6.61 12.08 -17.06
N SER A 51 6.60 13.00 -18.03
CA SER A 51 5.48 13.17 -18.95
C SER A 51 5.27 11.90 -19.79
N GLU A 52 6.33 11.33 -20.37
CA GLU A 52 6.22 10.08 -21.12
C GLU A 52 5.69 8.94 -20.24
N ILE A 53 6.19 8.77 -19.01
CA ILE A 53 5.67 7.74 -18.10
C ILE A 53 4.18 7.95 -17.84
N TYR A 54 3.73 9.18 -17.55
CA TYR A 54 2.32 9.46 -17.37
C TYR A 54 1.51 9.12 -18.62
N HIS A 55 1.95 9.52 -19.81
CA HIS A 55 1.21 9.33 -21.07
C HIS A 55 1.22 7.87 -21.57
N GLU A 56 2.33 7.15 -21.42
CA GLU A 56 2.47 5.73 -21.79
C GLU A 56 1.64 4.82 -20.85
N MET A 57 1.44 5.21 -19.59
CA MET A 57 0.67 4.41 -18.63
C MET A 57 -0.78 4.22 -19.07
N GLU A 58 -1.18 3.01 -19.42
CA GLU A 58 -2.58 2.76 -19.78
C GLU A 58 -3.49 2.88 -18.56
N SER A 59 -4.62 3.55 -18.72
CA SER A 59 -5.59 3.65 -17.64
C SER A 59 -6.32 2.31 -17.45
N PRO A 60 -6.37 1.78 -16.21
CA PRO A 60 -7.07 0.54 -15.93
C PRO A 60 -8.59 0.65 -15.92
N LEU A 61 -9.16 1.86 -16.08
CA LEU A 61 -10.61 2.09 -16.05
C LEU A 61 -11.29 1.68 -17.37
N THR A 62 -11.19 0.39 -17.69
CA THR A 62 -11.79 -0.25 -18.86
C THR A 62 -13.25 -0.63 -18.60
N ASP A 63 -13.98 -0.95 -19.67
CA ASP A 63 -15.37 -1.43 -19.54
C ASP A 63 -15.44 -2.79 -18.83
N GLU A 64 -14.39 -3.62 -18.98
CA GLU A 64 -14.22 -4.87 -18.21
C GLU A 64 -14.11 -4.60 -16.71
N LEU A 65 -13.26 -3.66 -16.29
CA LEU A 65 -13.13 -3.30 -14.87
C LEU A 65 -14.46 -2.78 -14.30
N ILE A 66 -15.22 -2.00 -15.08
CA ILE A 66 -16.54 -1.52 -14.67
C ILE A 66 -17.51 -2.69 -14.49
N GLN A 67 -17.50 -3.68 -15.39
CA GLN A 67 -18.38 -4.84 -15.27
C GLN A 67 -18.01 -5.73 -14.08
N ASP A 68 -16.72 -5.90 -13.82
CA ASP A 68 -16.23 -6.60 -12.63
C ASP A 68 -16.63 -5.86 -11.34
N ALA A 69 -16.52 -4.53 -11.33
CA ALA A 69 -16.93 -3.71 -10.20
C ALA A 69 -18.44 -3.80 -9.93
N ILE A 70 -19.27 -3.80 -10.98
CA ILE A 70 -20.73 -4.03 -10.85
C ILE A 70 -20.99 -5.40 -10.22
N THR A 71 -20.35 -6.44 -10.74
CA THR A 71 -20.50 -7.82 -10.26
C THR A 71 -20.08 -7.95 -8.79
N ALA A 72 -18.91 -7.41 -8.46
CA ALA A 72 -18.39 -7.38 -7.09
C ALA A 72 -19.31 -6.60 -6.15
N ARG A 73 -19.85 -5.45 -6.57
CA ARG A 73 -20.76 -4.63 -5.76
C ARG A 73 -22.11 -5.33 -5.51
N ILE A 74 -22.65 -6.04 -6.51
CA ILE A 74 -23.84 -6.90 -6.35
C ILE A 74 -23.53 -8.00 -5.33
N LYS A 75 -22.37 -8.68 -5.47
CA LYS A 75 -21.97 -9.71 -4.52
C LYS A 75 -21.80 -9.16 -3.10
N SER A 76 -21.26 -7.95 -2.96
CA SER A 76 -21.22 -7.22 -1.69
C SER A 76 -22.61 -6.95 -1.12
N ALA A 77 -23.60 -6.63 -1.96
CA ALA A 77 -24.97 -6.43 -1.51
C ALA A 77 -25.63 -7.74 -1.06
N GLU A 78 -25.37 -8.87 -1.73
CA GLU A 78 -25.75 -10.22 -1.28
C GLU A 78 -25.09 -10.56 0.06
N ASP A 79 -23.78 -10.33 0.11
CA ASP A 79 -22.84 -10.33 1.23
C ASP A 79 -23.28 -9.54 2.47
N ARG A 80 -24.02 -8.46 2.22
CA ARG A 80 -24.32 -7.35 3.15
C ARG A 80 -23.08 -6.68 3.74
N THR A 81 -21.99 -6.68 3.00
CA THR A 81 -20.84 -5.83 3.32
C THR A 81 -21.26 -4.38 3.16
N MET A 82 -20.93 -3.53 4.14
CA MET A 82 -21.44 -2.16 4.18
C MET A 82 -20.44 -1.12 3.71
N CYS A 83 -19.14 -1.36 3.88
CA CYS A 83 -18.11 -0.36 3.64
C CYS A 83 -17.02 -0.89 2.70
N PRO A 84 -16.58 -0.10 1.71
CA PRO A 84 -15.40 -0.42 0.93
C PRO A 84 -14.12 -0.31 1.78
N GLY A 85 -13.11 -1.13 1.48
CA GLY A 85 -11.80 -1.12 2.14
C GLY A 85 -11.67 -1.97 3.40
N GLY A 86 -12.77 -2.54 3.91
CA GLY A 86 -12.77 -3.41 5.09
C GLY A 86 -12.55 -4.89 4.77
N ALA A 87 -12.40 -5.70 5.82
CA ALA A 87 -12.37 -7.16 5.69
C ALA A 87 -13.65 -7.66 5.00
N GLY A 88 -13.50 -8.44 3.93
CA GLY A 88 -14.61 -8.97 3.14
C GLY A 88 -15.12 -8.06 2.01
N ASP A 89 -14.52 -6.89 1.77
CA ASP A 89 -14.83 -6.05 0.61
C ASP A 89 -14.58 -6.82 -0.71
N LYS A 90 -15.67 -7.05 -1.46
CA LYS A 90 -15.63 -7.81 -2.71
C LYS A 90 -15.01 -7.02 -3.85
N ILE A 91 -15.11 -5.69 -3.85
CA ILE A 91 -14.44 -4.85 -4.85
C ILE A 91 -12.94 -4.89 -4.59
N TYR A 92 -12.50 -4.65 -3.36
CA TYR A 92 -11.08 -4.75 -3.01
C TYR A 92 -10.52 -6.13 -3.34
N SER A 93 -11.22 -7.20 -2.94
CA SER A 93 -10.83 -8.57 -3.26
C SER A 93 -10.74 -8.79 -4.77
N MET A 94 -11.70 -8.30 -5.56
CA MET A 94 -11.68 -8.36 -7.03
C MET A 94 -10.46 -7.65 -7.62
N LEU A 95 -10.08 -6.48 -7.09
CA LEU A 95 -8.92 -5.72 -7.57
C LEU A 95 -7.59 -6.44 -7.34
N THR A 96 -7.48 -7.19 -6.24
CA THR A 96 -6.23 -7.84 -5.81
C THR A 96 -6.18 -9.34 -6.06
N LYS A 97 -7.21 -9.92 -6.68
CA LYS A 97 -7.27 -11.37 -6.90
C LYS A 97 -6.29 -11.79 -7.99
N GLY A 98 -5.42 -12.74 -7.66
CA GLY A 98 -4.52 -13.41 -8.60
C GLY A 98 -5.18 -14.62 -9.29
N GLU A 99 -4.65 -14.96 -10.45
CA GLU A 99 -5.05 -16.13 -11.24
C GLU A 99 -4.21 -17.39 -10.90
N THR A 100 -3.10 -17.23 -10.17
CA THR A 100 -2.19 -18.33 -9.84
C THR A 100 -2.73 -19.20 -8.70
N SER A 101 -2.62 -20.51 -8.87
CA SER A 101 -2.86 -21.52 -7.82
C SER A 101 -1.57 -21.99 -7.14
N ASP A 102 -0.42 -21.40 -7.49
CA ASP A 102 0.86 -21.78 -6.92
C ASP A 102 0.94 -21.40 -5.45
N THR A 103 1.06 -22.42 -4.60
CA THR A 103 1.16 -22.30 -3.15
C THR A 103 2.55 -22.58 -2.63
N ASP A 104 3.44 -23.11 -3.47
CA ASP A 104 4.62 -23.82 -3.02
C ASP A 104 5.80 -22.85 -2.92
N ILE A 105 6.31 -22.66 -1.71
CA ILE A 105 7.49 -21.82 -1.49
C ILE A 105 8.75 -22.65 -1.69
N ASN A 106 9.67 -22.15 -2.52
CA ASN A 106 11.02 -22.71 -2.59
C ASN A 106 11.82 -22.35 -1.33
N THR A 107 11.89 -23.29 -0.39
CA THR A 107 12.57 -23.10 0.90
C THR A 107 14.08 -22.92 0.79
N ALA A 108 14.71 -23.48 -0.24
CA ALA A 108 16.13 -23.30 -0.49
C ALA A 108 16.43 -21.86 -0.94
N SER A 109 15.66 -21.33 -1.89
CA SER A 109 15.77 -19.92 -2.32
C SER A 109 15.44 -18.96 -1.18
N LYS A 110 14.45 -19.28 -0.34
CA LYS A 110 14.17 -18.52 0.89
C LYS A 110 15.39 -18.44 1.81
N ALA A 111 16.00 -19.58 2.12
CA ALA A 111 17.19 -19.62 2.98
C ALA A 111 18.36 -18.82 2.39
N GLN A 112 18.61 -18.98 1.08
CA GLN A 112 19.65 -18.23 0.37
C GLN A 112 19.40 -16.72 0.39
N PHE A 113 18.16 -16.29 0.20
CA PHE A 113 17.78 -14.88 0.24
C PHE A 113 18.09 -14.25 1.60
N HIS A 114 17.62 -14.84 2.71
CA HIS A 114 17.87 -14.28 4.04
C HIS A 114 19.35 -14.38 4.44
N GLU A 115 20.07 -15.43 4.04
CA GLU A 115 21.52 -15.53 4.25
C GLU A 115 22.26 -14.39 3.52
N LYS A 116 21.90 -14.13 2.25
CA LYS A 116 22.46 -13.04 1.46
C LYS A 116 22.20 -11.67 2.11
N LEU A 117 20.96 -11.39 2.51
CA LEU A 117 20.61 -10.12 3.16
C LEU A 117 21.35 -9.94 4.48
N PHE A 118 21.42 -10.99 5.30
CA PHE A 118 22.15 -10.96 6.56
C PHE A 118 23.65 -10.67 6.35
N ASN A 119 24.28 -11.33 5.39
CA ASN A 119 25.70 -11.11 5.07
C ASN A 119 25.95 -9.71 4.51
N THR A 120 25.05 -9.23 3.66
CA THR A 120 25.09 -7.87 3.11
C THR A 120 24.98 -6.83 4.22
N TRP A 121 23.98 -6.96 5.09
CA TRP A 121 23.76 -6.07 6.23
C TRP A 121 24.97 -6.02 7.16
N ARG A 122 25.51 -7.18 7.53
CA ARG A 122 26.70 -7.28 8.38
C ARG A 122 27.92 -6.61 7.74
N LYS A 123 28.15 -6.82 6.44
CA LYS A 123 29.24 -6.16 5.70
C LYS A 123 29.05 -4.65 5.65
N ASN A 124 27.82 -4.18 5.45
CA ASN A 124 27.51 -2.75 5.45
C ASN A 124 27.76 -2.14 6.84
N LEU A 125 27.34 -2.82 7.92
CA LEU A 125 27.66 -2.40 9.28
C LEU A 125 29.18 -2.31 9.51
N GLU A 126 29.95 -3.28 9.04
CA GLU A 126 31.42 -3.26 9.13
C GLU A 126 32.03 -2.02 8.45
N ASN A 127 31.50 -1.64 7.28
CA ASN A 127 31.99 -0.51 6.49
C ASN A 127 31.64 0.87 7.07
N ILE A 128 30.69 0.97 8.00
CA ILE A 128 30.34 2.25 8.64
C ILE A 128 31.54 2.76 9.43
N THR A 129 32.05 3.91 8.99
CA THR A 129 33.13 4.65 9.63
C THR A 129 32.66 5.40 10.88
N GLU A 130 33.60 5.87 11.70
CA GLU A 130 33.26 6.66 12.89
C GLU A 130 32.63 8.01 12.53
N ASP A 131 33.07 8.64 11.44
CA ASP A 131 32.51 9.90 10.94
C ASP A 131 31.07 9.72 10.44
N GLU A 132 30.81 8.67 9.65
CA GLU A 132 29.45 8.33 9.21
C GLU A 132 28.53 8.04 10.41
N TYR A 133 29.01 7.30 11.42
CA TYR A 133 28.23 7.08 12.63
C TYR A 133 27.92 8.39 13.39
N ARG A 134 28.89 9.32 13.47
CA ARG A 134 28.68 10.63 14.10
C ARG A 134 27.62 11.44 13.35
N GLU A 135 27.63 11.40 12.03
CA GLU A 135 26.61 12.03 11.19
C GLU A 135 25.22 11.38 11.36
N MET A 136 25.16 10.05 11.36
CA MET A 136 23.92 9.30 11.60
C MET A 136 23.33 9.60 12.99
N LEU A 137 24.18 9.83 13.99
CA LEU A 137 23.77 10.21 15.33
C LEU A 137 23.27 11.67 15.38
N SER A 138 23.97 12.61 14.73
CA SER A 138 23.59 14.04 14.72
C SER A 138 22.29 14.30 13.96
N THR A 139 22.03 13.53 12.90
CA THR A 139 20.77 13.58 12.13
C THR A 139 19.62 12.81 12.81
N GLY A 140 19.92 12.04 13.85
CA GLY A 140 18.96 11.17 14.53
C GLY A 140 18.47 10.01 13.65
N ALA A 141 19.27 9.59 12.67
CA ALA A 141 19.05 8.36 11.90
C ALA A 141 19.22 7.10 12.77
N VAL A 142 20.12 7.18 13.76
CA VAL A 142 20.34 6.14 14.77
C VAL A 142 20.44 6.75 16.17
N LYS A 143 20.44 5.89 17.21
CA LYS A 143 20.74 6.27 18.60
C LYS A 143 22.03 5.60 19.08
N GLN A 144 22.48 5.93 20.28
CA GLN A 144 23.70 5.37 20.88
C GLN A 144 23.69 3.83 20.98
N ASP A 145 22.50 3.20 21.07
CA ASP A 145 22.32 1.75 21.05
C ASP A 145 22.84 1.08 19.77
N PHE A 146 22.90 1.81 18.65
CA PHE A 146 23.38 1.34 17.36
C PHE A 146 24.83 0.87 17.39
N TRP A 147 25.74 1.67 17.97
CA TRP A 147 27.16 1.33 17.97
C TRP A 147 27.45 0.08 18.82
N THR A 148 26.77 -0.03 19.96
CA THR A 148 26.83 -1.21 20.83
C THR A 148 26.33 -2.46 20.11
N MET A 149 25.20 -2.34 19.39
CA MET A 149 24.65 -3.41 18.57
C MET A 149 25.60 -3.81 17.43
N ARG A 150 26.13 -2.83 16.68
CA ARG A 150 27.10 -3.05 15.60
C ARG A 150 28.30 -3.85 16.09
N ASN A 151 28.96 -3.39 17.15
CA ASN A 151 30.16 -4.06 17.68
C ASN A 151 29.85 -5.47 18.18
N TYR A 152 28.67 -5.66 18.80
CA TYR A 152 28.21 -6.99 19.17
C TYR A 152 28.11 -7.89 17.94
N ILE A 153 27.40 -7.49 16.89
CA ILE A 153 27.23 -8.31 15.69
C ILE A 153 28.57 -8.70 15.06
N LEU A 154 29.50 -7.75 14.94
CA LEU A 154 30.82 -7.98 14.35
C LEU A 154 31.71 -8.92 15.17
N SER A 155 31.45 -9.06 16.48
CA SER A 155 32.14 -10.02 17.35
C SER A 155 31.69 -11.47 17.22
N TYR A 156 30.63 -11.77 16.46
CA TYR A 156 30.11 -13.12 16.23
C TYR A 156 30.15 -13.50 14.73
N PRO A 157 31.35 -13.66 14.13
CA PRO A 157 31.48 -13.99 12.71
C PRO A 157 30.78 -15.31 12.31
N GLN A 158 30.63 -16.24 13.25
CA GLN A 158 29.96 -17.53 13.08
C GLN A 158 28.43 -17.44 13.00
N ALA A 159 27.82 -16.29 13.32
CA ALA A 159 26.39 -16.10 13.13
C ALA A 159 26.05 -16.21 11.62
N LYS A 160 24.96 -16.90 11.31
CA LYS A 160 24.49 -17.14 9.94
C LYS A 160 23.20 -16.39 9.59
N TYR A 161 22.47 -15.96 10.61
CA TYR A 161 21.24 -15.20 10.49
C TYR A 161 20.93 -14.49 11.82
N VAL A 162 19.98 -13.57 11.80
CA VAL A 162 19.61 -12.70 12.94
C VAL A 162 19.20 -13.49 14.19
N GLY A 163 18.51 -14.62 14.00
CA GLY A 163 18.13 -15.51 15.10
C GLY A 163 19.32 -16.05 15.89
N HIS A 164 20.44 -16.40 15.24
CA HIS A 164 21.67 -16.80 15.95
C HIS A 164 22.18 -15.68 16.86
N LEU A 165 22.21 -14.43 16.38
CA LEU A 165 22.65 -13.28 17.17
C LEU A 165 21.78 -13.08 18.41
N LYS A 166 20.44 -13.19 18.27
CA LYS A 166 19.51 -13.07 19.40
C LYS A 166 19.72 -14.18 20.43
N THR A 167 19.84 -15.44 19.99
CA THR A 167 20.14 -16.56 20.89
C THR A 167 21.49 -16.41 21.60
N PHE A 168 22.51 -15.90 20.91
CA PHE A 168 23.79 -15.58 21.55
C PHE A 168 23.64 -14.45 22.56
N ALA A 169 22.84 -13.42 22.27
CA ALA A 169 22.64 -12.29 23.18
C ALA A 169 21.96 -12.76 24.47
N GLU A 170 20.90 -13.57 24.34
CA GLU A 170 20.20 -14.22 25.45
C GLU A 170 21.14 -15.05 26.32
N LYS A 171 21.94 -15.93 25.71
CA LYS A 171 22.91 -16.79 26.43
C LYS A 171 23.97 -16.00 27.20
N ASN A 172 24.30 -14.79 26.75
CA ASN A 172 25.28 -13.92 27.39
C ASN A 172 24.63 -12.86 28.31
N GLY A 173 23.33 -12.97 28.60
CA GLY A 173 22.62 -12.02 29.48
C GLY A 173 22.46 -10.62 28.88
N ARG A 174 22.58 -10.48 27.55
CA ARG A 174 22.48 -9.21 26.81
C ARG A 174 21.14 -9.05 26.09
N ASN A 175 20.06 -9.24 26.83
CA ASN A 175 18.69 -9.12 26.30
C ASN A 175 18.41 -7.72 25.73
N ASP A 176 19.12 -6.69 26.22
CA ASP A 176 19.11 -5.31 25.70
C ASP A 176 19.44 -5.22 24.19
N LEU A 177 20.23 -6.16 23.68
CA LEU A 177 20.61 -6.20 22.27
C LEU A 177 19.50 -6.74 21.37
N SER A 178 18.56 -7.53 21.87
CA SER A 178 17.48 -8.09 21.06
C SER A 178 16.61 -6.98 20.47
N ASP A 179 16.26 -5.98 21.28
CA ASP A 179 15.50 -4.82 20.85
C ASP A 179 16.28 -3.97 19.84
N SER A 180 17.58 -3.77 20.08
CA SER A 180 18.44 -3.02 19.16
C SER A 180 18.60 -3.75 17.82
N ILE A 181 18.75 -5.08 17.83
CA ILE A 181 18.79 -5.91 16.63
C ILE A 181 17.47 -5.79 15.87
N ASN A 182 16.32 -5.96 16.52
CA ASN A 182 15.00 -5.76 15.89
C ASN A 182 14.83 -4.35 15.30
N LYS A 183 15.42 -3.35 15.96
CA LYS A 183 15.34 -1.94 15.59
C LYS A 183 16.24 -1.58 14.42
N TYR A 184 17.30 -2.32 14.11
CA TYR A 184 18.23 -1.96 13.03
C TYR A 184 18.47 -3.07 12.01
N CYS A 185 17.73 -4.18 12.12
CA CYS A 185 17.74 -5.25 11.14
C CYS A 185 17.24 -4.76 9.77
N TYR A 186 17.67 -5.46 8.73
CA TYR A 186 17.35 -5.15 7.34
C TYR A 186 15.89 -5.44 6.95
N ASP A 187 15.20 -6.27 7.72
CA ASP A 187 13.82 -6.69 7.50
C ASP A 187 12.87 -6.18 8.59
N TYR A 188 11.60 -6.07 8.23
CA TYR A 188 10.50 -5.86 9.15
C TYR A 188 9.30 -6.70 8.72
N ILE A 189 8.77 -7.50 9.64
CA ILE A 189 7.58 -8.31 9.38
C ILE A 189 6.36 -7.62 10.00
N SER A 190 5.36 -7.34 9.16
CA SER A 190 4.05 -6.84 9.57
C SER A 190 3.03 -7.95 9.48
N ASN A 191 2.40 -8.28 10.61
CA ASN A 191 1.28 -9.21 10.63
C ASN A 191 -0.03 -8.43 10.64
N THR A 192 -0.73 -8.40 9.51
CA THR A 192 -2.00 -7.71 9.36
C THR A 192 -3.09 -8.72 9.03
N GLY A 193 -4.36 -8.37 9.24
CA GLY A 193 -5.49 -9.22 8.83
C GLY A 193 -5.53 -9.55 7.33
N GLY A 194 -4.69 -8.91 6.50
CA GLY A 194 -4.58 -9.15 5.06
C GLY A 194 -3.36 -9.98 4.63
N GLY A 195 -2.50 -10.44 5.56
CA GLY A 195 -1.30 -11.23 5.24
C GLY A 195 -0.11 -10.90 6.14
N VAL A 196 0.93 -11.73 6.02
CA VAL A 196 2.24 -11.53 6.64
C VAL A 196 3.15 -10.87 5.61
N TRP A 197 3.36 -9.57 5.75
CA TRP A 197 4.18 -8.78 4.84
C TRP A 197 5.59 -8.64 5.39
N GLU A 198 6.59 -9.05 4.62
CA GLU A 198 8.00 -8.78 4.89
C GLU A 198 8.45 -7.55 4.10
N TYR A 199 9.02 -6.58 4.79
CA TYR A 199 9.52 -5.33 4.23
C TYR A 199 11.05 -5.35 4.19
N ILE A 200 11.62 -5.03 3.03
CA ILE A 200 13.06 -4.91 2.82
C ILE A 200 13.36 -3.51 2.29
N THR A 201 14.38 -2.87 2.85
CA THR A 201 14.81 -1.54 2.41
C THR A 201 16.33 -1.45 2.27
N SER A 202 16.79 -0.65 1.30
CA SER A 202 18.21 -0.32 1.18
C SER A 202 18.76 0.37 2.43
N TYR A 203 17.94 1.18 3.11
CA TYR A 203 18.30 1.83 4.37
C TYR A 203 18.50 0.80 5.48
N GLY A 204 17.59 -0.16 5.63
CA GLY A 204 17.67 -1.24 6.61
C GLY A 204 18.91 -2.10 6.38
N LEU A 205 19.26 -2.38 5.13
CA LEU A 205 20.52 -3.07 4.81
C LEU A 205 21.78 -2.28 5.21
N ASN A 206 21.66 -0.98 5.41
CA ASN A 206 22.75 -0.13 5.93
C ASN A 206 22.64 0.13 7.44
N GLY A 207 21.73 -0.58 8.14
CA GLY A 207 21.50 -0.40 9.58
C GLY A 207 20.71 0.85 9.94
N CYS A 208 20.14 1.55 8.96
CA CYS A 208 19.36 2.77 9.14
C CYS A 208 17.87 2.46 8.96
N LYS A 209 17.01 2.93 9.87
CA LYS A 209 15.55 2.85 9.66
C LYS A 209 14.95 4.07 8.96
N LYS A 210 15.65 5.20 8.92
CA LYS A 210 15.08 6.43 8.37
C LYS A 210 15.33 6.53 6.87
N ARG A 211 14.24 6.45 6.11
CA ARG A 211 14.04 7.14 4.83
C ARG A 211 13.86 8.66 5.04
N ASP A 212 13.34 9.05 6.20
CA ASP A 212 13.00 10.44 6.58
C ASP A 212 14.18 11.39 6.82
N VAL A 213 15.42 11.05 6.44
CA VAL A 213 16.51 12.03 6.50
C VAL A 213 16.28 13.15 5.47
N ASP A 214 15.54 12.85 4.40
CA ASP A 214 15.25 13.79 3.31
C ASP A 214 13.79 14.30 3.34
N GLY A 215 12.93 13.71 4.16
CA GLY A 215 11.51 14.09 4.31
C GLY A 215 10.65 13.95 3.04
N LYS A 216 11.12 13.23 2.02
CA LYS A 216 10.41 13.08 0.74
C LYS A 216 9.29 12.06 0.84
N HIS A 217 8.14 12.40 0.27
CA HIS A 217 6.97 11.55 0.26
C HIS A 217 7.13 10.40 -0.74
N ILE A 218 6.75 9.18 -0.33
CA ILE A 218 6.63 8.04 -1.24
C ILE A 218 5.45 8.32 -2.15
N GLY A 219 5.69 8.66 -3.41
CA GLY A 219 4.61 9.03 -4.35
C GLY A 219 4.15 7.92 -5.26
N HIS A 220 4.91 6.83 -5.33
CA HIS A 220 4.73 5.82 -6.36
C HIS A 220 4.92 4.42 -5.82
N ARG A 221 4.23 3.49 -6.49
CA ARG A 221 4.37 2.06 -6.24
C ARG A 221 4.31 1.25 -7.53
N PHE A 222 5.08 0.16 -7.53
CA PHE A 222 5.02 -0.89 -8.55
C PHE A 222 4.52 -2.20 -7.93
N TYR A 223 3.78 -2.97 -8.71
CA TYR A 223 3.17 -4.24 -8.32
C TYR A 223 3.63 -5.35 -9.24
N LEU A 224 4.11 -6.45 -8.64
CA LEU A 224 4.48 -7.65 -9.37
C LEU A 224 3.66 -8.85 -8.84
N ASN A 225 3.09 -9.63 -9.77
CA ASN A 225 2.36 -10.85 -9.47
C ASN A 225 3.28 -12.06 -9.65
N VAL A 226 4.08 -12.36 -8.63
CA VAL A 226 5.10 -13.42 -8.70
C VAL A 226 4.53 -14.74 -8.18
N PRO A 227 4.74 -15.88 -8.90
CA PRO A 227 4.47 -17.22 -8.37
C PRO A 227 5.24 -17.47 -7.07
N LYS A 228 4.65 -18.21 -6.13
CA LYS A 228 5.29 -18.47 -4.83
C LYS A 228 6.57 -19.27 -4.97
N SER A 229 6.65 -20.17 -5.96
CA SER A 229 7.84 -20.97 -6.22
C SER A 229 9.04 -20.13 -6.62
N ASP A 230 8.81 -18.97 -7.24
CA ASP A 230 9.84 -18.07 -7.76
C ASP A 230 10.01 -16.79 -6.89
N LEU A 231 9.18 -16.61 -5.86
CA LEU A 231 9.12 -15.36 -5.06
C LEU A 231 10.48 -14.90 -4.55
N TYR A 232 11.23 -15.81 -3.91
CA TYR A 232 12.53 -15.51 -3.33
C TYR A 232 13.64 -15.34 -4.37
N ASP A 233 13.54 -16.03 -5.52
CA ASP A 233 14.49 -15.85 -6.62
C ASP A 233 14.29 -14.48 -7.29
N VAL A 234 13.04 -14.05 -7.46
CA VAL A 234 12.70 -12.71 -7.97
C VAL A 234 13.15 -11.62 -7.00
N THR A 235 12.81 -11.71 -5.70
CA THR A 235 13.23 -10.69 -4.73
C THR A 235 14.75 -10.60 -4.61
N MET A 236 15.46 -11.74 -4.61
CA MET A 236 16.92 -11.76 -4.64
C MET A 236 17.47 -11.07 -5.90
N SER A 237 16.89 -11.35 -7.07
CA SER A 237 17.29 -10.71 -8.32
C SER A 237 17.04 -9.20 -8.34
N LEU A 238 15.94 -8.75 -7.75
CA LEU A 238 15.64 -7.33 -7.63
C LEU A 238 16.67 -6.64 -6.72
N VAL A 239 16.97 -7.21 -5.55
CA VAL A 239 18.00 -6.66 -4.64
C VAL A 239 19.34 -6.53 -5.33
N ASP A 240 19.77 -7.56 -6.08
CA ASP A 240 21.01 -7.51 -6.86
C ASP A 240 20.99 -6.37 -7.88
N GLU A 241 19.90 -6.23 -8.64
CA GLU A 241 19.80 -5.21 -9.67
C GLU A 241 19.78 -3.78 -9.09
N TYR A 242 19.07 -3.57 -7.98
CA TYR A 242 19.08 -2.29 -7.27
C TYR A 242 20.48 -1.93 -6.76
N GLN A 243 21.21 -2.90 -6.18
CA GLN A 243 22.56 -2.68 -5.68
C GLN A 243 23.57 -2.43 -6.79
N ASP A 244 23.48 -3.16 -7.91
CA ASP A 244 24.37 -2.99 -9.06
C ASP A 244 24.20 -1.62 -9.73
N GLN A 245 22.97 -1.07 -9.69
CA GLN A 245 22.68 0.25 -10.25
C GLN A 245 22.78 1.42 -9.24
N ASP A 246 23.13 1.16 -7.97
CA ASP A 246 23.12 2.15 -6.86
C ASP A 246 21.79 2.91 -6.75
N VAL A 247 20.67 2.19 -6.89
CA VAL A 247 19.31 2.75 -6.76
C VAL A 247 18.73 2.34 -5.41
N PRO A 248 18.28 3.30 -4.57
CA PRO A 248 17.63 2.97 -3.30
C PRO A 248 16.29 2.29 -3.53
N PHE A 249 15.93 1.37 -2.65
CA PHE A 249 14.71 0.59 -2.78
C PHE A 249 14.02 0.38 -1.44
N GLU A 250 12.70 0.27 -1.52
CA GLU A 250 11.84 -0.21 -0.47
C GLU A 250 10.78 -1.08 -1.14
N PHE A 251 10.65 -2.32 -0.69
CA PHE A 251 9.59 -3.17 -1.15
C PHE A 251 9.09 -4.06 -0.02
N LYS A 252 7.88 -4.56 -0.19
CA LYS A 252 7.31 -5.61 0.64
C LYS A 252 6.83 -6.76 -0.21
N PHE A 253 6.80 -7.93 0.38
CA PHE A 253 6.26 -9.12 -0.25
C PHE A 253 5.55 -10.00 0.78
N ASP A 254 4.70 -10.91 0.30
CA ASP A 254 3.90 -11.80 1.13
C ASP A 254 4.05 -13.24 0.61
N ASP A 255 4.67 -14.10 1.41
CA ASP A 255 4.79 -15.53 1.12
C ASP A 255 3.63 -16.35 1.73
N SER A 256 2.76 -15.73 2.52
CA SER A 256 1.67 -16.38 3.26
C SER A 256 0.35 -16.37 2.48
N ASN A 257 0.00 -15.28 1.81
CA ASN A 257 -1.31 -15.12 1.19
C ASN A 257 -1.39 -15.74 -0.21
N VAL A 258 -2.25 -16.74 -0.37
CA VAL A 258 -2.44 -17.47 -1.64
C VAL A 258 -3.54 -16.78 -2.45
N GLY A 259 -3.27 -16.50 -3.73
CA GLY A 259 -4.29 -16.02 -4.66
C GLY A 259 -4.46 -14.51 -4.71
N ARG A 260 -3.45 -13.74 -4.26
CA ARG A 260 -3.35 -12.31 -4.54
C ARG A 260 -2.44 -12.04 -5.74
N SER A 261 -2.69 -10.96 -6.47
CA SER A 261 -1.90 -10.51 -7.62
C SER A 261 -0.90 -9.40 -7.29
N ASP A 262 -0.74 -9.04 -6.02
CA ASP A 262 0.22 -8.04 -5.53
C ASP A 262 1.31 -8.67 -4.62
N SER A 263 1.86 -9.80 -5.06
CA SER A 263 2.86 -10.59 -4.32
C SER A 263 4.05 -9.75 -3.88
N ILE A 264 4.50 -8.80 -4.71
CA ILE A 264 5.53 -7.81 -4.38
C ILE A 264 4.98 -6.41 -4.66
N THR A 265 5.14 -5.51 -3.70
CA THR A 265 4.88 -4.07 -3.86
C THR A 265 6.15 -3.29 -3.59
N ILE A 266 6.58 -2.47 -4.55
CA ILE A 266 7.80 -1.67 -4.50
C ILE A 266 7.42 -0.20 -4.38
N TYR A 267 8.12 0.57 -3.56
CA TYR A 267 7.78 1.96 -3.21
C TYR A 267 8.91 2.92 -3.57
N CYS A 268 8.59 4.01 -4.26
CA CYS A 268 9.56 5.03 -4.61
C CYS A 268 9.03 6.46 -4.52
N GLU A 269 9.98 7.38 -4.32
CA GLU A 269 9.77 8.82 -4.42
C GLU A 269 9.66 9.25 -5.89
N THR A 270 9.10 10.43 -6.11
CA THR A 270 8.85 10.93 -7.46
C THR A 270 10.13 11.11 -8.29
N ASP A 271 11.21 11.59 -7.69
CA ASP A 271 12.49 11.72 -8.38
C ASP A 271 13.17 10.38 -8.69
N LYS A 272 12.74 9.28 -8.05
CA LYS A 272 13.25 7.90 -8.26
C LYS A 272 12.35 7.03 -9.12
N LEU A 273 11.20 7.53 -9.59
CA LEU A 273 10.24 6.76 -10.39
C LEU A 273 10.91 6.07 -11.58
N LYS A 274 11.72 6.83 -12.32
CA LYS A 274 12.32 6.40 -13.59
C LYS A 274 13.43 5.38 -13.37
N ASP A 275 14.24 5.59 -12.33
CA ASP A 275 15.32 4.68 -11.95
C ASP A 275 14.76 3.33 -11.50
N ASN A 276 13.66 3.34 -10.73
CA ASN A 276 12.99 2.12 -10.30
C ASN A 276 12.41 1.35 -11.49
N LEU A 277 11.74 2.03 -12.43
CA LEU A 277 11.24 1.38 -13.64
C LEU A 277 12.39 0.74 -14.45
N ARG A 278 13.51 1.46 -14.61
CA ARG A 278 14.70 0.94 -15.31
C ARG A 278 15.28 -0.30 -14.62
N VAL A 279 15.31 -0.34 -13.29
CA VAL A 279 15.75 -1.51 -12.53
C VAL A 279 14.86 -2.72 -12.82
N LEU A 280 13.53 -2.54 -12.84
CA LEU A 280 12.59 -3.61 -13.16
C LEU A 280 12.78 -4.15 -14.58
N GLU A 281 12.91 -3.26 -15.56
CA GLU A 281 13.16 -3.64 -16.96
C GLU A 281 14.50 -4.38 -17.11
N SER A 282 15.57 -3.88 -16.49
CA SER A 282 16.89 -4.51 -16.51
C SER A 282 16.90 -5.89 -15.85
N ALA A 283 16.20 -6.06 -14.71
CA ALA A 283 16.10 -7.34 -14.03
C ALA A 283 15.42 -8.40 -14.92
N ARG A 284 14.35 -8.02 -15.62
CA ARG A 284 13.69 -8.88 -16.62
C ARG A 284 14.63 -9.22 -17.76
N ASP A 285 15.29 -8.24 -18.34
CA ASP A 285 16.12 -8.44 -19.53
C ASP A 285 17.34 -9.33 -19.23
N LYS A 286 17.88 -9.26 -18.00
CA LYS A 286 18.97 -10.14 -17.54
C LYS A 286 18.52 -11.55 -17.17
N LYS A 287 17.27 -11.73 -16.73
CA LYS A 287 16.71 -13.03 -16.31
C LYS A 287 15.31 -13.29 -16.91
N PRO A 288 15.21 -13.38 -18.25
CA PRO A 288 13.92 -13.50 -18.93
C PRO A 288 13.14 -14.76 -18.53
N ASP A 289 13.82 -15.88 -18.25
CA ASP A 289 13.16 -17.12 -17.82
C ASP A 289 12.49 -17.01 -16.44
N LEU A 290 13.07 -16.22 -15.54
CA LEU A 290 12.54 -15.97 -14.21
C LEU A 290 11.38 -14.97 -14.26
N PHE A 291 11.61 -13.83 -14.91
CA PHE A 291 10.62 -12.75 -14.98
C PHE A 291 9.50 -13.03 -15.99
N GLY A 292 9.71 -13.93 -16.96
CA GLY A 292 8.68 -14.39 -17.89
C GLY A 292 7.56 -15.20 -17.23
N LYS A 293 7.75 -15.64 -15.98
CA LYS A 293 6.72 -16.28 -15.16
C LYS A 293 5.90 -15.30 -14.32
N VAL A 294 6.32 -14.03 -14.25
CA VAL A 294 5.58 -13.01 -13.50
C VAL A 294 4.26 -12.76 -14.21
N GLY A 295 3.16 -12.96 -13.48
CA GLY A 295 1.81 -12.86 -13.99
C GLY A 295 1.34 -11.42 -14.17
N LYS A 296 0.07 -11.29 -14.56
CA LYS A 296 -0.58 -9.98 -14.72
C LYS A 296 -0.70 -9.27 -13.35
N PRO A 297 -0.42 -7.96 -13.28
CA PRO A 297 -0.55 -7.19 -12.05
C PRO A 297 -2.02 -6.96 -11.65
N PRO A 298 -2.30 -6.37 -10.46
CA PRO A 298 -3.66 -6.11 -9.99
C PRO A 298 -4.50 -5.27 -10.97
N LYS A 299 -5.80 -5.56 -11.06
CA LYS A 299 -6.69 -5.05 -12.12
C LYS A 299 -6.77 -3.52 -12.21
N ALA A 300 -6.68 -2.83 -11.07
CA ALA A 300 -6.76 -1.37 -11.01
C ALA A 300 -5.41 -0.67 -11.17
N THR A 301 -4.34 -1.37 -11.56
CA THR A 301 -3.02 -0.75 -11.76
C THR A 301 -2.84 -0.23 -13.18
N GLY A 302 -2.11 0.88 -13.32
CA GLY A 302 -1.65 1.36 -14.62
C GLY A 302 -0.73 0.34 -15.26
N LYS A 303 -0.81 0.19 -16.57
CA LYS A 303 -0.02 -0.80 -17.30
C LYS A 303 0.98 -0.08 -18.19
N ILE A 304 2.26 -0.40 -18.01
CA ILE A 304 3.32 -0.05 -18.96
C ILE A 304 3.52 -1.24 -19.92
N ASP A 305 3.43 -2.45 -19.37
CA ASP A 305 3.50 -3.70 -20.12
C ASP A 305 2.59 -4.77 -19.47
N GLY A 306 2.82 -6.04 -19.75
CA GLY A 306 2.00 -7.15 -19.26
C GLY A 306 2.29 -7.60 -17.82
N TRP A 307 3.40 -7.17 -17.19
CA TRP A 307 3.87 -7.74 -15.91
C TRP A 307 4.09 -6.70 -14.81
N ILE A 308 4.39 -5.44 -15.15
CA ILE A 308 4.52 -4.35 -14.16
C ILE A 308 3.19 -3.61 -14.01
N GLY A 309 2.63 -3.64 -12.80
CA GLY A 309 1.54 -2.76 -12.42
C GLY A 309 2.06 -1.47 -11.77
N TYR A 310 1.44 -0.34 -12.08
CA TYR A 310 1.73 0.94 -11.44
C TYR A 310 0.55 1.47 -10.62
N GLY A 311 0.85 2.15 -9.51
CA GLY A 311 -0.10 3.04 -8.84
C GLY A 311 0.62 4.22 -8.20
N SER A 312 -0.08 5.34 -8.01
CA SER A 312 0.37 6.38 -7.08
C SER A 312 0.17 5.94 -5.63
N GLU A 313 1.01 6.44 -4.73
CA GLU A 313 0.70 6.37 -3.31
C GLU A 313 -0.36 7.44 -2.98
N PRO A 314 -1.39 7.12 -2.19
CA PRO A 314 -2.27 8.15 -1.65
C PRO A 314 -1.51 9.14 -0.74
N GLN A 315 -1.85 10.43 -0.82
CA GLN A 315 -1.18 11.50 -0.08
C GLN A 315 -1.18 11.29 1.44
N GLU A 316 -2.27 10.72 1.97
CA GLU A 316 -2.35 10.33 3.39
C GLU A 316 -1.83 8.89 3.58
N THR A 317 -0.53 8.69 3.35
CA THR A 317 0.14 7.39 3.52
C THR A 317 -0.13 6.83 4.92
N GLY A 318 -0.44 5.52 4.99
CA GLY A 318 -0.70 4.82 6.25
C GLY A 318 -2.13 4.91 6.79
N LYS A 319 -2.98 5.79 6.26
CA LYS A 319 -4.43 5.80 6.57
C LYS A 319 -5.27 5.06 5.53
N GLU A 320 -4.85 5.11 4.27
CA GLU A 320 -5.58 4.49 3.17
C GLU A 320 -4.61 3.90 2.13
N SER A 321 -4.90 2.68 1.67
CA SER A 321 -4.12 2.05 0.62
C SER A 321 -4.63 2.44 -0.77
N TYR A 322 -3.76 2.39 -1.79
CA TYR A 322 -4.14 2.59 -3.19
C TYR A 322 -5.40 1.81 -3.61
N ASN A 323 -5.41 0.49 -3.36
CA ASN A 323 -6.54 -0.37 -3.73
C ASN A 323 -7.81 -0.04 -2.93
N THR A 324 -7.67 0.44 -1.70
CA THR A 324 -8.82 0.90 -0.89
C THR A 324 -9.46 2.13 -1.50
N LEU A 325 -8.66 3.14 -1.87
CA LEU A 325 -9.16 4.37 -2.49
C LEU A 325 -9.86 4.09 -3.84
N ARG A 326 -9.27 3.20 -4.67
CA ARG A 326 -9.88 2.78 -5.94
C ARG A 326 -11.16 1.97 -5.73
N SER A 327 -11.20 1.12 -4.70
CA SER A 327 -12.41 0.38 -4.33
C SER A 327 -13.55 1.31 -3.91
N LYS A 328 -13.25 2.38 -3.16
CA LYS A 328 -14.22 3.44 -2.81
C LYS A 328 -14.79 4.14 -4.05
N ALA A 329 -13.94 4.51 -5.00
CA ALA A 329 -14.40 5.17 -6.23
C ALA A 329 -15.34 4.27 -7.05
N LEU A 330 -15.00 2.99 -7.20
CA LEU A 330 -15.82 1.99 -7.88
C LEU A 330 -17.13 1.73 -7.13
N TRP A 331 -17.05 1.52 -5.81
CA TRP A 331 -18.21 1.31 -4.95
C TRP A 331 -19.23 2.45 -5.08
N LYS A 332 -18.73 3.68 -4.99
CA LYS A 332 -19.54 4.89 -5.11
C LYS A 332 -20.14 5.01 -6.50
N GLY A 333 -19.34 4.91 -7.56
CA GLY A 333 -19.84 5.02 -8.93
C GLY A 333 -20.95 4.00 -9.28
N VAL A 334 -20.81 2.75 -8.82
CA VAL A 334 -21.85 1.72 -9.01
C VAL A 334 -23.10 2.04 -8.20
N THR A 335 -22.93 2.35 -6.90
CA THR A 335 -24.07 2.62 -6.00
C THR A 335 -24.85 3.85 -6.45
N ASP A 336 -24.15 4.93 -6.76
CA ASP A 336 -24.71 6.18 -7.23
C ASP A 336 -25.54 6.01 -8.51
N SER A 337 -25.05 5.21 -9.46
CA SER A 337 -25.76 4.94 -10.71
C SER A 337 -27.05 4.17 -10.50
N ALA A 338 -27.06 3.21 -9.56
CA ALA A 338 -28.27 2.49 -9.20
C ALA A 338 -29.28 3.40 -8.49
N ILE A 339 -28.81 4.28 -7.60
CA ILE A 339 -29.65 5.27 -6.92
C ILE A 339 -30.24 6.29 -7.91
N ASP A 340 -29.45 6.81 -8.85
CA ASP A 340 -29.89 7.75 -9.88
C ASP A 340 -30.95 7.12 -10.80
N TRP A 341 -30.77 5.84 -11.15
CA TRP A 341 -31.77 5.09 -11.91
C TRP A 341 -33.06 4.91 -11.11
N VAL A 342 -33.00 4.48 -9.84
CA VAL A 342 -34.20 4.35 -8.99
C VAL A 342 -34.90 5.69 -8.81
N LYS A 343 -34.15 6.78 -8.60
CA LYS A 343 -34.73 8.13 -8.43
C LYS A 343 -35.59 8.57 -9.62
N SER A 344 -35.22 8.15 -10.83
CA SER A 344 -35.96 8.48 -12.07
C SER A 344 -37.12 7.53 -12.39
N HIS A 345 -37.13 6.32 -11.81
CA HIS A 345 -38.12 5.27 -12.11
C HIS A 345 -38.98 4.88 -10.90
N LYS A 346 -38.79 5.53 -9.74
CA LYS A 346 -39.39 5.14 -8.46
C LYS A 346 -40.92 5.08 -8.46
N ASP A 347 -41.57 5.86 -9.32
CA ASP A 347 -43.03 5.93 -9.42
C ASP A 347 -43.60 5.07 -10.57
N ASP A 348 -42.72 4.43 -11.36
CA ASP A 348 -43.11 3.52 -12.44
C ASP A 348 -43.86 2.32 -11.88
N GLN A 349 -44.87 1.86 -12.62
CA GLN A 349 -45.67 0.71 -12.22
C GLN A 349 -44.92 -0.59 -12.56
N VAL A 350 -44.70 -1.42 -11.55
CA VAL A 350 -44.17 -2.77 -11.66
C VAL A 350 -45.23 -3.78 -11.24
N GLU A 351 -45.27 -4.91 -11.94
CA GLU A 351 -46.19 -6.01 -11.61
C GLU A 351 -45.47 -7.05 -10.76
N LEU A 352 -46.03 -7.33 -9.57
CA LEU A 352 -45.53 -8.36 -8.67
C LEU A 352 -46.70 -9.24 -8.22
N ASN A 353 -46.63 -10.54 -8.49
CA ASN A 353 -47.67 -11.52 -8.15
C ASN A 353 -49.07 -11.08 -8.64
N GLY A 354 -49.17 -10.58 -9.87
CA GLY A 354 -50.42 -10.10 -10.47
C GLY A 354 -50.95 -8.79 -9.91
N ARG A 355 -50.19 -8.07 -9.07
CA ARG A 355 -50.58 -6.77 -8.51
C ARG A 355 -49.63 -5.68 -8.99
N LYS A 356 -50.20 -4.60 -9.55
CA LYS A 356 -49.48 -3.38 -9.91
C LYS A 356 -49.20 -2.55 -8.67
N ARG A 357 -47.95 -2.09 -8.55
CA ARG A 357 -47.49 -1.16 -7.51
C ARG A 357 -46.35 -0.31 -8.07
N SER A 358 -46.04 0.80 -7.41
CA SER A 358 -44.86 1.59 -7.79
C SER A 358 -43.55 0.85 -7.48
N LEU A 359 -42.49 1.15 -8.23
CA LEU A 359 -41.15 0.60 -8.00
C LEU A 359 -40.65 0.86 -6.57
N ARG A 360 -40.89 2.05 -6.00
CA ARG A 360 -40.52 2.36 -4.60
C ARG A 360 -41.21 1.43 -3.59
N GLU A 361 -42.49 1.12 -3.79
CA GLU A 361 -43.21 0.19 -2.92
C GLU A 361 -42.60 -1.21 -3.04
N PHE A 362 -42.31 -1.65 -4.27
CA PHE A 362 -41.61 -2.91 -4.47
C PHE A 362 -40.26 -2.97 -3.74
N ILE A 363 -39.43 -1.92 -3.86
CA ILE A 363 -38.13 -1.85 -3.19
C ILE A 363 -38.30 -1.87 -1.67
N CYS A 364 -39.20 -1.07 -1.09
CA CYS A 364 -39.47 -1.07 0.36
C CYS A 364 -39.89 -2.46 0.84
N GLN A 365 -40.71 -3.19 0.08
CA GLN A 365 -41.11 -4.54 0.44
C GLN A 365 -39.91 -5.48 0.41
N LYS A 366 -39.05 -5.36 -0.62
CA LYS A 366 -37.84 -6.17 -0.74
C LYS A 366 -36.87 -5.90 0.41
N VAL A 367 -36.70 -4.65 0.85
CA VAL A 367 -35.86 -4.29 2.00
C VAL A 367 -36.31 -5.02 3.26
N VAL A 368 -37.61 -4.97 3.57
CA VAL A 368 -38.17 -5.64 4.76
C VAL A 368 -38.02 -7.16 4.64
N TYR A 369 -38.36 -7.74 3.48
CA TYR A 369 -38.20 -9.18 3.24
C TYR A 369 -36.75 -9.62 3.42
N ASP A 370 -35.82 -8.95 2.73
CA ASP A 370 -34.39 -9.25 2.78
C ASP A 370 -33.88 -9.14 4.22
N ARG A 371 -34.35 -8.16 5.02
CA ARG A 371 -34.00 -7.98 6.43
C ARG A 371 -34.52 -9.12 7.31
N GLN A 372 -35.77 -9.52 7.15
CA GLN A 372 -36.40 -10.61 7.92
C GLN A 372 -35.70 -11.96 7.71
N GLN A 373 -35.19 -12.25 6.51
CA GLN A 373 -34.50 -13.52 6.25
C GLN A 373 -33.20 -13.72 7.06
N ASN A 374 -32.69 -12.66 7.70
CA ASN A 374 -31.35 -12.66 8.31
C ASN A 374 -31.39 -12.74 9.81
N ILE A 375 -32.58 -12.64 10.36
CA ILE A 375 -32.78 -12.70 11.78
C ILE A 375 -32.86 -14.19 12.12
N HIS A 376 -31.88 -14.64 12.89
CA HIS A 376 -31.95 -15.92 13.57
C HIS A 376 -32.90 -15.76 14.77
N GLY A 377 -34.10 -16.36 14.68
CA GLY A 377 -35.14 -16.25 15.71
C GLY A 377 -36.39 -15.54 15.23
N ASP A 378 -37.07 -14.81 16.13
CA ASP A 378 -38.35 -14.15 15.84
C ASP A 378 -38.19 -13.08 14.75
N ARG A 379 -39.03 -13.18 13.72
CA ARG A 379 -39.07 -12.29 12.55
C ARG A 379 -40.29 -11.35 12.59
N LYS A 380 -41.06 -11.37 13.67
CA LYS A 380 -42.23 -10.52 13.87
C LYS A 380 -41.81 -9.06 13.81
N ILE A 381 -42.58 -8.28 13.05
CA ILE A 381 -42.43 -6.83 12.99
C ILE A 381 -43.34 -6.26 14.07
N GLU A 382 -42.80 -5.35 14.89
CA GLU A 382 -43.54 -4.72 15.99
C GLU A 382 -44.80 -4.01 15.50
N ASP A 383 -44.65 -3.17 14.47
CA ASP A 383 -45.75 -2.49 13.77
C ASP A 383 -45.49 -2.49 12.25
N PRO A 384 -46.00 -3.49 11.51
CA PRO A 384 -45.80 -3.58 10.06
C PRO A 384 -46.29 -2.35 9.29
N ASN A 385 -47.37 -1.72 9.75
CA ASN A 385 -47.98 -0.57 9.08
C ASN A 385 -47.11 0.68 9.26
N LYS A 386 -46.65 0.93 10.49
CA LYS A 386 -45.73 2.04 10.77
C LYS A 386 -44.41 1.86 10.05
N LEU A 387 -43.81 0.66 10.08
CA LEU A 387 -42.59 0.37 9.33
C LEU A 387 -42.76 0.72 7.85
N TRP A 388 -43.87 0.32 7.24
CA TRP A 388 -44.16 0.61 5.84
C TRP A 388 -44.30 2.11 5.56
N GLN A 389 -45.03 2.84 6.41
CA GLN A 389 -45.20 4.30 6.26
C GLN A 389 -43.89 5.07 6.44
N ASP A 390 -43.10 4.71 7.45
CA ASP A 390 -41.77 5.30 7.68
C ASP A 390 -40.86 5.06 6.48
N MET A 391 -40.82 3.83 5.97
CA MET A 391 -40.01 3.48 4.80
C MET A 391 -40.39 4.30 3.56
N LEU A 392 -41.70 4.44 3.26
CA LEU A 392 -42.16 5.19 2.10
C LEU A 392 -41.92 6.71 2.25
N SER A 393 -42.20 7.27 3.44
CA SER A 393 -42.02 8.70 3.71
C SER A 393 -40.55 9.11 3.68
N ASN A 394 -39.65 8.25 4.20
CA ASN A 394 -38.22 8.53 4.25
C ASN A 394 -37.48 8.12 2.97
N PHE A 395 -38.12 7.38 2.04
CA PHE A 395 -37.48 6.81 0.85
C PHE A 395 -36.68 7.84 0.04
N ASN A 396 -37.31 8.98 -0.32
CA ASN A 396 -36.66 9.99 -1.15
C ASN A 396 -35.45 10.63 -0.45
N GLN A 397 -35.56 10.91 0.85
CA GLN A 397 -34.46 11.48 1.62
C GLN A 397 -33.32 10.46 1.77
N ALA A 398 -33.64 9.19 1.97
CA ALA A 398 -32.66 8.11 2.02
C ALA A 398 -31.88 7.99 0.70
N LEU A 399 -32.55 8.09 -0.47
CA LEU A 399 -31.85 8.12 -1.76
C LEU A 399 -30.87 9.30 -1.86
N VAL A 400 -31.27 10.50 -1.40
CA VAL A 400 -30.40 11.68 -1.39
C VAL A 400 -29.20 11.49 -0.46
N ASP A 401 -29.43 10.98 0.75
CA ASP A 401 -28.38 10.74 1.74
C ASP A 401 -27.36 9.70 1.23
N ILE A 402 -27.85 8.57 0.72
CA ILE A 402 -27.00 7.50 0.15
C ILE A 402 -26.19 8.02 -1.03
N ARG A 403 -26.84 8.74 -1.97
CA ARG A 403 -26.16 9.30 -3.15
C ARG A 403 -25.07 10.31 -2.80
N LYS A 404 -25.31 11.10 -1.74
CA LYS A 404 -24.34 12.09 -1.25
C LYS A 404 -23.07 11.42 -0.74
N ASN A 405 -23.20 10.33 0.03
CA ASN A 405 -22.02 9.65 0.56
C ASN A 405 -22.24 8.14 0.82
N SER A 406 -22.18 7.34 -0.25
CA SER A 406 -22.38 5.89 -0.19
C SER A 406 -21.21 5.08 0.38
N ILE A 407 -20.14 5.76 0.79
CA ILE A 407 -18.92 5.15 1.35
C ILE A 407 -18.73 5.50 2.84
N ASP A 408 -19.60 6.36 3.40
CA ASP A 408 -19.58 6.74 4.81
C ASP A 408 -20.51 5.87 5.65
N GLU A 409 -19.93 5.21 6.65
CA GLU A 409 -20.65 4.28 7.52
C GLU A 409 -21.78 4.98 8.29
N LYS A 410 -21.57 6.21 8.76
CA LYS A 410 -22.61 6.95 9.52
C LYS A 410 -23.84 7.21 8.66
N THR A 411 -23.63 7.58 7.40
CA THR A 411 -24.70 7.77 6.41
C THR A 411 -25.44 6.46 6.16
N LEU A 412 -24.72 5.35 6.03
CA LEU A 412 -25.30 4.02 5.77
C LEU A 412 -26.02 3.41 6.98
N GLN A 413 -25.61 3.76 8.20
CA GLN A 413 -26.25 3.31 9.44
C GLN A 413 -27.42 4.19 9.88
N LYS A 414 -27.76 5.25 9.13
CA LYS A 414 -28.94 6.05 9.43
C LYS A 414 -30.20 5.22 9.26
N THR A 415 -31.04 5.22 10.30
CA THR A 415 -32.31 4.48 10.38
C THR A 415 -33.35 5.05 9.41
N LEU A 416 -34.04 4.19 8.65
CA LEU A 416 -35.23 4.56 7.86
C LEU A 416 -36.53 4.43 8.67
N SER A 417 -36.58 3.50 9.62
CA SER A 417 -37.70 3.34 10.56
C SER A 417 -37.19 2.82 11.89
N ASP A 418 -37.65 3.43 12.98
CA ASP A 418 -37.37 2.97 14.33
C ASP A 418 -38.15 1.71 14.72
N THR A 419 -39.11 1.28 13.89
CA THR A 419 -39.87 0.05 14.10
C THR A 419 -38.95 -1.17 14.04
N LYS A 420 -39.03 -2.00 15.07
CA LYS A 420 -38.19 -3.20 15.18
C LYS A 420 -38.74 -4.36 14.34
N ILE A 421 -37.81 -5.13 13.80
CA ILE A 421 -37.99 -6.44 13.20
C ILE A 421 -37.29 -7.43 14.13
N GLY A 422 -38.03 -8.40 14.67
CA GLY A 422 -37.57 -9.22 15.78
C GLY A 422 -37.31 -8.36 17.04
N LEU A 423 -36.32 -8.76 17.84
CA LEU A 423 -36.08 -8.17 19.15
C LEU A 423 -35.44 -6.77 19.12
N ILE A 424 -34.51 -6.54 18.19
CA ILE A 424 -33.64 -5.35 18.20
C ILE A 424 -33.36 -4.74 16.82
N TRP A 425 -33.71 -5.41 15.72
CA TRP A 425 -33.23 -5.00 14.40
C TRP A 425 -34.08 -3.91 13.78
N LYS A 426 -33.44 -2.85 13.28
CA LYS A 426 -34.07 -1.78 12.51
C LYS A 426 -33.66 -1.86 11.03
N VAL A 427 -34.31 -1.07 10.19
CA VAL A 427 -33.97 -0.88 8.78
C VAL A 427 -33.14 0.39 8.62
N HIS A 428 -32.01 0.29 7.92
CA HIS A 428 -31.06 1.39 7.71
C HIS A 428 -30.82 1.68 6.22
N ASN A 429 -30.17 2.80 5.93
CA ASN A 429 -29.81 3.22 4.57
C ASN A 429 -29.02 2.14 3.81
N SER A 430 -28.19 1.37 4.51
CA SER A 430 -27.47 0.23 3.93
C SER A 430 -28.38 -0.88 3.43
N ASP A 431 -29.48 -1.19 4.13
CA ASP A 431 -30.46 -2.19 3.72
C ASP A 431 -31.17 -1.74 2.42
N LEU A 432 -31.50 -0.44 2.32
CA LEU A 432 -32.04 0.17 1.10
C LEU A 432 -31.03 0.13 -0.05
N ALA A 433 -29.81 0.61 0.17
CA ALA A 433 -28.75 0.65 -0.84
C ALA A 433 -28.44 -0.75 -1.39
N ASN A 434 -28.35 -1.76 -0.52
CA ASN A 434 -28.11 -3.14 -0.93
C ASN A 434 -29.29 -3.74 -1.69
N SER A 435 -30.53 -3.46 -1.27
CA SER A 435 -31.72 -3.92 -1.99
C SER A 435 -31.80 -3.32 -3.40
N ILE A 436 -31.49 -2.03 -3.54
CA ILE A 436 -31.39 -1.34 -4.83
C ILE A 436 -30.27 -1.92 -5.69
N THR A 437 -29.08 -2.14 -5.11
CA THR A 437 -27.93 -2.71 -5.82
C THR A 437 -28.24 -4.08 -6.40
N ARG A 438 -29.00 -4.93 -5.69
CA ARG A 438 -29.42 -6.25 -6.18
C ARG A 438 -30.37 -6.17 -7.39
N LEU A 439 -30.92 -5.00 -7.70
CA LEU A 439 -31.74 -4.78 -8.90
C LEU A 439 -30.92 -4.36 -10.12
N ILE A 440 -29.60 -4.15 -10.00
CA ILE A 440 -28.74 -3.76 -11.13
C ILE A 440 -28.89 -4.70 -12.35
N PRO A 441 -28.99 -6.03 -12.24
CA PRO A 441 -29.23 -6.89 -13.41
C PRO A 441 -30.48 -6.51 -14.21
N TYR A 442 -31.56 -6.13 -13.51
CA TYR A 442 -32.77 -5.62 -14.15
C TYR A 442 -32.54 -4.25 -14.82
N MET A 443 -31.79 -3.36 -14.17
CA MET A 443 -31.44 -2.04 -14.72
C MET A 443 -30.58 -2.17 -15.99
N MET A 444 -29.63 -3.10 -16.01
CA MET A 444 -28.80 -3.37 -17.18
C MET A 444 -29.62 -3.95 -18.35
N ASN A 445 -30.59 -4.81 -18.06
CA ASN A 445 -31.48 -5.36 -19.09
C ASN A 445 -32.43 -4.31 -19.68
N SER A 446 -32.90 -3.36 -18.86
CA SER A 446 -33.83 -2.30 -19.27
C SER A 446 -33.13 -1.06 -19.85
N ASN A 447 -31.86 -0.82 -19.52
CA ASN A 447 -31.07 0.32 -19.99
C ASN A 447 -29.67 -0.13 -20.43
N ARG A 448 -29.48 -0.24 -21.76
CA ARG A 448 -28.20 -0.65 -22.37
C ARG A 448 -27.02 0.28 -22.04
N ASP A 449 -27.29 1.53 -21.66
CA ASP A 449 -26.26 2.49 -21.29
C ASP A 449 -25.99 2.53 -19.77
N PHE A 450 -26.56 1.62 -18.97
CA PHE A 450 -26.33 1.60 -17.52
C PHE A 450 -24.85 1.48 -17.16
N ALA A 451 -24.09 0.58 -17.79
CA ALA A 451 -22.65 0.44 -17.54
C ALA A 451 -21.85 1.70 -17.91
N LYS A 452 -22.23 2.41 -18.99
CA LYS A 452 -21.63 3.70 -19.35
C LYS A 452 -21.90 4.77 -18.28
N LYS A 453 -23.12 4.79 -17.72
CA LYS A 453 -23.47 5.68 -16.59
C LYS A 453 -22.65 5.34 -15.34
N VAL A 454 -22.45 4.05 -15.04
CA VAL A 454 -21.55 3.60 -13.96
C VAL A 454 -20.15 4.15 -14.17
N LYS A 455 -19.56 3.98 -15.36
CA LYS A 455 -18.24 4.52 -15.66
C LYS A 455 -18.17 6.04 -15.46
N ALA A 456 -19.16 6.78 -15.94
CA ALA A 456 -19.23 8.24 -15.75
C ALA A 456 -19.30 8.63 -14.26
N ASN A 457 -20.11 7.94 -13.46
CA ASN A 457 -20.20 8.18 -12.02
C ASN A 457 -18.94 7.75 -11.25
N VAL A 458 -18.21 6.72 -11.71
CA VAL A 458 -16.87 6.40 -11.18
C VAL A 458 -15.91 7.56 -11.44
N VAL A 459 -15.91 8.15 -12.63
CA VAL A 459 -15.08 9.33 -12.95
C VAL A 459 -15.42 10.53 -12.07
N VAL A 460 -16.71 10.77 -11.76
CA VAL A 460 -17.12 11.79 -10.78
C VAL A 460 -16.56 11.46 -9.39
N SER A 461 -16.70 10.21 -8.96
CA SER A 461 -16.19 9.74 -7.66
C SER A 461 -14.66 9.89 -7.55
N CYS A 462 -13.92 9.68 -8.65
CA CYS A 462 -12.48 9.89 -8.69
C CYS A 462 -12.11 11.33 -8.33
N LYS A 463 -12.82 12.31 -8.91
CA LYS A 463 -12.57 13.74 -8.64
C LYS A 463 -12.80 14.09 -7.17
N GLU A 464 -13.87 13.57 -6.57
CA GLU A 464 -14.19 13.77 -5.15
C GLU A 464 -13.14 13.16 -4.21
N LEU A 465 -12.53 12.04 -4.64
CA LEU A 465 -11.54 11.28 -3.87
C LEU A 465 -10.09 11.68 -4.17
N GLY A 466 -9.85 12.70 -5.00
CA GLY A 466 -8.51 13.13 -5.37
C GLY A 466 -7.77 12.19 -6.33
N ILE A 467 -8.45 11.24 -6.96
CA ILE A 467 -7.92 10.38 -8.02
C ILE A 467 -7.96 11.17 -9.35
N ASP A 468 -6.94 10.98 -10.20
CA ASP A 468 -6.96 11.52 -11.56
C ASP A 468 -8.05 10.85 -12.40
N ALA A 469 -9.02 11.66 -12.83
CA ALA A 469 -10.15 11.24 -13.64
C ALA A 469 -9.74 10.72 -15.03
N ASN A 470 -8.58 11.15 -15.55
CA ASN A 470 -8.09 10.72 -16.86
C ASN A 470 -7.32 9.40 -16.76
N LYS A 471 -6.54 9.23 -15.68
CA LYS A 471 -5.77 8.02 -15.42
C LYS A 471 -6.00 7.52 -14.00
N PHE A 472 -6.95 6.60 -13.86
CA PHE A 472 -7.37 5.98 -12.59
C PHE A 472 -6.23 5.47 -11.67
N CYS A 473 -5.05 5.18 -12.24
CA CYS A 473 -3.88 4.75 -11.50
C CYS A 473 -3.04 5.86 -10.87
N PHE A 474 -3.39 7.13 -11.11
CA PHE A 474 -2.74 8.30 -10.53
C PHE A 474 -3.70 9.02 -9.57
N ASP A 475 -3.12 9.68 -8.59
CA ASP A 475 -3.79 10.67 -7.76
C ASP A 475 -3.39 12.07 -8.24
N ASN A 476 -4.30 13.04 -8.10
CA ASN A 476 -4.09 14.40 -8.61
C ASN A 476 -2.84 15.05 -8.02
N TRP A 477 -2.56 14.78 -6.74
CA TRP A 477 -1.40 15.31 -6.04
C TRP A 477 -0.08 14.78 -6.66
N THR A 478 -0.04 13.49 -7.03
CA THR A 478 1.12 12.85 -7.67
C THR A 478 1.36 13.43 -9.07
N VAL A 479 0.30 13.67 -9.84
CA VAL A 479 0.41 14.31 -11.17
C VAL A 479 0.98 15.72 -11.05
N GLN A 480 0.56 16.47 -10.03
CA GLN A 480 1.11 17.80 -9.75
C GLN A 480 2.58 17.74 -9.36
N GLU A 481 2.98 16.81 -8.50
CA GLU A 481 4.37 16.61 -8.09
C GLU A 481 5.26 16.23 -9.28
N MET A 482 4.82 15.29 -10.12
CA MET A 482 5.53 14.91 -11.36
C MET A 482 5.72 16.11 -12.30
N ALA A 483 4.69 16.94 -12.46
CA ALA A 483 4.77 18.14 -13.29
C ALA A 483 5.72 19.21 -12.70
N GLN A 484 5.74 19.37 -11.38
CA GLN A 484 6.70 20.26 -10.71
C GLN A 484 8.13 19.77 -10.88
N PHE A 485 8.37 18.46 -10.69
CA PHE A 485 9.68 17.86 -10.87
C PHE A 485 10.22 18.05 -12.29
N ALA A 486 9.37 17.85 -13.31
CA ALA A 486 9.74 18.08 -14.71
C ALA A 486 10.20 19.53 -14.97
N LYS A 487 9.42 20.52 -14.48
CA LYS A 487 9.73 21.95 -14.63
C LYS A 487 10.99 22.40 -13.91
N THR A 488 11.32 21.79 -12.78
CA THR A 488 12.55 22.13 -12.02
C THR A 488 13.79 21.59 -12.74
N LYS A 489 13.68 20.38 -13.31
CA LYS A 489 14.81 19.78 -14.06
C LYS A 489 15.12 20.53 -15.35
N GLU A 490 14.11 21.02 -16.06
CA GLU A 490 14.29 21.87 -17.25
C GLU A 490 15.04 23.16 -16.90
N ARG A 491 14.64 23.87 -15.84
CA ARG A 491 15.31 25.10 -15.38
C ARG A 491 16.75 24.92 -14.97
N ASN A 492 17.09 23.78 -14.35
CA ASN A 492 18.46 23.48 -13.93
C ASN A 492 19.37 23.04 -15.09
N ASN A 493 18.82 22.66 -16.24
CA ASN A 493 19.58 22.34 -17.45
C ASN A 493 19.81 23.57 -18.35
N GLU A 494 19.10 24.68 -18.10
CA GLU A 494 19.23 25.96 -18.80
C GLU A 494 20.19 26.94 -18.09
N GLN A 495 20.69 26.59 -16.90
CA GLN A 495 21.74 27.29 -16.14
C GLN A 495 23.06 26.54 -16.24
#